data_AF-A0A7R9DQU1-F1
#
_entry.id   AF-A0A7R9DQU1-F1
#
_cell.length_a   1.000
_cell.length_b   1.000
_cell.length_c   1.000
_cell.angle_alpha   90.00
_cell.angle_beta   90.00
_cell.angle_gamma   90.00
#
_symmetry.space_group_name_H-M   'P 1'
#
loop_
_entity.id
_entity.type
_entity.pdbx_description
1 polymer ?
#
loop_
_entity_poly.entity_id
_entity_poly.type
_entity_poly.pdbx_seq_one_letter_code
_entity_poly.pdbx_strand_id
1 'polypeptide(L)'
;MLKFLRPTNGDSPPLRAHPDLVLEFKYCEKSVQRGHTRRFGQPRTDVTVTLQSCCSELDVSIVDRITALLNPQPLCKRNPNKFSGDKHSMNQQSCFYQAVENSSLPVSKLCIKISSPLLIMKHRFPTPDLRPIHDMDRPPWWKRSVRRDFLTFELSDVSFQTLVDSRESSRRYEVQCRDIYGLFQEADNDSFIPFIRTSVDDKNGNSLPDGGQGFGWPRYSLHYLN
;
A
#
# COMPACT_ATOMS: atom_id res chain seq x y z
N MET A 1 -4.60 -13.98 -0.94
CA MET A 1 -3.54 -14.39 0.03
C MET A 1 -2.18 -14.27 -0.65
N LEU A 2 -1.16 -13.71 0.02
CA LEU A 2 0.20 -13.55 -0.54
C LEU A 2 1.00 -14.85 -0.39
N LYS A 3 1.70 -15.27 -1.44
CA LYS A 3 2.54 -16.48 -1.51
C LYS A 3 3.85 -16.14 -2.20
N PHE A 4 4.99 -16.58 -1.66
CA PHE A 4 6.29 -16.38 -2.30
C PHE A 4 6.59 -17.52 -3.28
N LEU A 5 7.14 -17.17 -4.44
CA LEU A 5 7.50 -18.10 -5.50
C LEU A 5 8.85 -18.72 -5.14
N ARG A 6 8.87 -20.04 -4.92
CA ARG A 6 10.11 -20.77 -4.68
C ARG A 6 10.60 -21.39 -5.99
N PRO A 7 11.90 -21.32 -6.30
CA PRO A 7 12.46 -22.04 -7.44
C PRO A 7 12.28 -23.55 -7.24
N THR A 8 11.69 -24.25 -8.20
CA THR A 8 11.33 -25.68 -8.12
C THR A 8 12.41 -26.65 -8.59
N ASN A 9 13.65 -26.21 -8.85
CA ASN A 9 14.69 -27.09 -9.42
C ASN A 9 15.70 -27.56 -8.37
N GLY A 10 15.79 -28.89 -8.22
CA GLY A 10 16.68 -29.62 -7.32
C GLY A 10 18.16 -29.64 -7.72
N ASP A 11 18.71 -28.56 -8.26
CA ASP A 11 20.14 -28.46 -8.60
C ASP A 11 20.67 -27.02 -8.44
N SER A 12 20.64 -26.49 -7.21
CA SER A 12 21.39 -25.27 -6.87
C SER A 12 21.83 -25.26 -5.39
N PRO A 13 23.00 -24.65 -5.08
CA PRO A 13 23.72 -24.81 -3.82
C PRO A 13 23.00 -24.13 -2.64
N PRO A 14 23.41 -24.34 -1.37
CA PRO A 14 22.52 -24.28 -0.22
C PRO A 14 21.92 -22.89 -0.03
N LEU A 15 20.63 -22.87 0.30
CA LEU A 15 19.86 -21.80 0.94
C LEU A 15 20.62 -20.48 1.05
N ARG A 16 20.58 -19.64 0.00
CA ARG A 16 20.76 -18.21 0.23
C ARG A 16 19.60 -17.79 1.12
N ALA A 17 19.89 -17.56 2.39
CA ALA A 17 18.97 -17.12 3.43
C ALA A 17 18.53 -15.67 3.20
N HIS A 18 18.08 -15.34 1.98
CA HIS A 18 17.46 -14.07 1.70
C HIS A 18 16.03 -14.12 2.25
N PRO A 19 15.66 -13.17 3.12
CA PRO A 19 14.30 -13.12 3.63
C PRO A 19 13.32 -12.85 2.49
N ASP A 20 12.18 -13.55 2.53
CA ASP A 20 11.06 -13.35 1.60
C ASP A 20 10.45 -11.94 1.72
N LEU A 21 10.60 -11.33 2.90
CA LEU A 21 10.14 -9.99 3.22
C LEU A 21 11.19 -9.26 4.06
N VAL A 22 11.58 -8.06 3.63
CA VAL A 22 12.37 -7.10 4.41
C VAL A 22 11.52 -5.88 4.68
N LEU A 23 11.41 -5.50 5.96
CA LEU A 23 10.75 -4.28 6.39
C LEU A 23 11.78 -3.33 7.00
N GLU A 24 11.97 -2.18 6.39
CA GLU A 24 12.72 -1.07 6.95
C GLU A 24 11.75 0.00 7.46
N PHE A 25 11.87 0.34 8.75
CA PHE A 25 11.03 1.35 9.38
C PHE A 25 11.91 2.46 9.93
N LYS A 26 11.61 3.70 9.54
CA LYS A 26 12.31 4.90 10.00
C LYS A 26 11.31 5.92 10.51
N TYR A 27 11.42 6.25 11.79
CA TYR A 27 10.71 7.35 12.42
C TYR A 27 11.68 8.50 12.69
N CYS A 28 11.31 9.71 12.30
CA CYS A 28 12.11 10.92 12.49
C CYS A 28 11.26 12.03 13.09
N GLU A 29 11.70 12.56 14.23
CA GLU A 29 11.11 13.71 14.89
C GLU A 29 12.24 14.66 15.28
N LYS A 30 12.34 15.80 14.58
CA LYS A 30 13.42 16.75 14.80
C LYS A 30 13.07 17.68 15.95
N SER A 31 13.77 17.61 17.08
CA SER A 31 13.61 18.65 18.11
C SER A 31 14.45 19.88 17.76
N VAL A 32 13.84 21.05 17.71
CA VAL A 32 14.50 22.35 17.55
C VAL A 32 14.41 23.09 18.87
N GLN A 33 15.56 23.40 19.46
CA GLN A 33 15.64 24.19 20.68
C GLN A 33 15.79 25.67 20.29
N ARG A 34 14.84 26.52 20.68
CA ARG A 34 14.92 27.98 20.54
C ARG A 34 14.80 28.59 21.94
N GLY A 35 15.94 29.04 22.48
CA GLY A 35 16.04 29.57 23.84
C GLY A 35 15.64 28.52 24.89
N HIS A 36 14.81 28.92 25.87
CA HIS A 36 14.31 28.04 26.93
C HIS A 36 13.18 27.10 26.50
N THR A 37 12.72 27.17 25.25
CA THR A 37 11.61 26.33 24.75
C THR A 37 12.09 25.30 23.73
N ARG A 38 11.67 24.04 23.91
CA ARG A 38 11.92 22.93 22.99
C ARG A 38 10.69 22.74 22.10
N ARG A 39 10.84 22.93 20.79
CA ARG A 39 9.79 22.62 19.81
C ARG A 39 10.12 21.33 19.08
N PHE A 40 9.13 20.48 18.87
CA PHE A 40 9.27 19.29 18.02
C PHE A 40 8.80 19.64 16.61
N GLY A 41 9.63 19.32 15.63
CA GLY A 41 9.30 19.38 14.22
C GLY A 41 8.32 18.27 13.83
N GLN A 42 7.82 18.33 12.61
CA GLN A 42 6.82 17.38 12.12
C GLN A 42 7.36 15.95 12.14
N PRO A 43 6.65 15.00 12.77
CA PRO A 43 7.01 13.60 12.71
C PRO A 43 6.90 13.08 11.27
N ARG A 44 7.93 12.33 10.86
CA ARG A 44 7.97 11.65 9.57
C ARG A 44 8.20 10.17 9.79
N THR A 45 7.38 9.36 9.14
CA THR A 45 7.48 7.91 9.11
C THR A 45 7.76 7.47 7.68
N ASP A 46 8.88 6.81 7.46
CA ASP A 46 9.20 6.14 6.20
C ASP A 46 9.17 4.62 6.43
N VAL A 47 8.42 3.90 5.60
CA VAL A 47 8.27 2.44 5.63
C VAL A 47 8.66 1.90 4.27
N THR A 48 9.69 1.07 4.21
CA THR A 48 10.09 0.37 2.98
C THR A 48 9.88 -1.13 3.16
N VAL A 49 9.16 -1.74 2.23
CA VAL A 49 8.93 -3.18 2.17
C VAL A 49 9.57 -3.72 0.90
N THR A 50 10.46 -4.69 1.02
CA THR A 50 11.04 -5.40 -0.12
C THR A 50 10.58 -6.84 -0.05
N LEU A 51 9.91 -7.30 -1.10
CA LEU A 51 9.37 -8.64 -1.23
C LEU A 51 10.21 -9.42 -2.25
N GLN A 52 10.35 -10.73 -2.04
CA GLN A 52 10.77 -11.64 -3.11
C GLN A 52 9.63 -11.82 -4.13
N SER A 53 9.95 -12.48 -5.25
CA SER A 53 8.96 -12.87 -6.25
C SER A 53 7.75 -13.52 -5.58
N CYS A 54 6.57 -12.96 -5.80
CA CYS A 54 5.37 -13.35 -5.06
C CYS A 54 4.12 -13.33 -5.93
N CYS A 55 3.10 -14.06 -5.47
CA CYS A 55 1.78 -14.15 -6.04
C CYS A 55 0.75 -13.72 -4.99
N SER A 56 -0.22 -12.90 -5.39
CA SER A 56 -1.34 -12.48 -4.56
C SER A 56 -2.65 -12.70 -5.29
N GLU A 57 -3.57 -13.40 -4.63
CA GLU A 57 -4.95 -13.52 -5.09
C GLU A 57 -5.78 -12.32 -4.58
N LEU A 58 -6.42 -11.63 -5.52
CA LEU A 58 -7.38 -10.53 -5.32
C LEU A 58 -8.81 -11.08 -5.38
N ASP A 59 -9.39 -11.30 -4.21
CA ASP A 59 -10.79 -11.73 -4.03
C ASP A 59 -11.76 -10.54 -3.88
N VAL A 60 -13.07 -10.81 -3.78
CA VAL A 60 -14.14 -9.79 -3.67
C VAL A 60 -13.96 -8.82 -2.50
N SER A 61 -13.26 -9.21 -1.41
CA SER A 61 -12.98 -8.32 -0.28
C SER A 61 -11.90 -7.29 -0.59
N ILE A 62 -11.28 -7.32 -1.79
CA ILE A 62 -10.30 -6.31 -2.18
C ILE A 62 -10.87 -4.89 -2.13
N VAL A 63 -12.16 -4.72 -2.44
CA VAL A 63 -12.84 -3.42 -2.36
C VAL A 63 -12.88 -2.92 -0.92
N ASP A 64 -13.31 -3.77 0.03
CA ASP A 64 -13.35 -3.41 1.45
C ASP A 64 -11.96 -3.15 2.01
N ARG A 65 -10.96 -3.96 1.60
CA ARG A 65 -9.56 -3.79 2.01
C ARG A 65 -8.95 -2.51 1.47
N ILE A 66 -9.16 -2.19 0.20
CA ILE A 66 -8.74 -0.92 -0.39
C ILE A 66 -9.48 0.23 0.30
N THR A 67 -10.78 0.11 0.53
CA THR A 67 -11.57 1.16 1.20
C THR A 67 -11.08 1.40 2.63
N ALA A 68 -10.74 0.35 3.39
CA ALA A 68 -10.14 0.47 4.72
C ALA A 68 -8.75 1.13 4.68
N LEU A 69 -7.95 0.88 3.64
CA LEU A 69 -6.66 1.54 3.42
C LEU A 69 -6.81 3.01 3.01
N LEU A 70 -7.78 3.31 2.13
CA LEU A 70 -8.10 4.67 1.68
C LEU A 70 -8.84 5.48 2.76
N ASN A 71 -9.53 4.83 3.70
CA ASN A 71 -10.24 5.47 4.81
C ASN A 71 -9.80 4.88 6.15
N PRO A 72 -8.52 5.05 6.55
CA PRO A 72 -8.01 4.48 7.78
C PRO A 72 -8.76 5.11 8.96
N GLN A 73 -9.54 4.28 9.65
CA GLN A 73 -10.09 4.67 10.95
C GLN A 73 -8.91 4.87 11.91
N PRO A 74 -8.88 5.94 12.72
CA PRO A 74 -7.76 6.20 13.61
C PRO A 74 -7.65 5.07 14.66
N LEU A 75 -6.67 4.18 14.47
CA LEU A 75 -6.47 2.97 15.30
C LEU A 75 -6.16 3.31 16.76
N CYS A 76 -5.57 4.47 17.02
CA CYS A 76 -5.28 4.99 18.35
C CYS A 76 -5.39 6.51 18.32
N LYS A 77 -6.44 7.07 18.93
CA LYS A 77 -6.40 8.48 19.36
C LYS A 77 -5.39 8.56 20.50
N ARG A 78 -4.13 8.92 20.18
CA ARG A 78 -3.13 9.21 21.21
C ARG A 78 -3.68 10.35 22.05
N ASN A 79 -4.13 10.05 23.26
CA ASN A 79 -4.51 11.08 24.22
C ASN A 79 -3.19 11.76 24.64
N PRO A 80 -2.92 13.02 24.26
CA PRO A 80 -1.67 13.69 24.61
C PRO A 80 -1.48 13.82 26.14
N ASN A 81 -2.54 13.64 26.92
CA ASN A 81 -2.56 13.86 28.37
C ASN A 81 -1.99 12.71 29.24
N LYS A 82 -1.40 11.65 28.66
CA LYS A 82 -0.97 10.46 29.44
C LYS A 82 0.54 10.29 29.66
N PHE A 83 1.38 11.21 29.19
CA PHE A 83 2.84 11.15 29.44
C PHE A 83 3.39 12.25 30.37
N SER A 84 2.54 13.06 31.01
CA SER A 84 2.95 13.84 32.17
C SER A 84 2.76 13.01 33.44
N GLY A 85 3.72 12.12 33.67
CA GLY A 85 3.97 11.57 35.00
C GLY A 85 4.51 12.68 35.88
N ASP A 86 3.64 13.58 36.33
CA ASP A 86 3.88 14.33 37.56
C ASP A 86 2.55 14.84 38.10
N LYS A 87 2.20 14.36 39.29
CA LYS A 87 1.05 14.83 40.07
C LYS A 87 1.40 16.20 40.62
N HIS A 88 1.24 17.26 39.82
CA HIS A 88 1.25 18.61 40.34
C HIS A 88 0.18 19.46 39.67
N SER A 89 -0.78 19.91 40.50
CA SER A 89 -1.77 20.97 40.28
C SER A 89 -1.80 21.56 38.86
N MET A 90 -2.66 21.01 38.00
CA MET A 90 -2.88 21.54 36.66
C MET A 90 -3.71 22.83 36.77
N ASN A 91 -3.02 23.96 36.89
CA ASN A 91 -3.64 25.28 36.93
C ASN A 91 -4.39 25.54 35.61
N GLN A 92 -5.59 26.12 35.65
CA GLN A 92 -6.47 26.35 34.49
C GLN A 92 -5.77 27.10 33.34
N GLN A 93 -4.75 27.91 33.66
CA GLN A 93 -3.90 28.59 32.68
C GLN A 93 -3.07 27.62 31.83
N SER A 94 -2.57 26.51 32.38
CA SER A 94 -1.84 25.48 31.62
C SER A 94 -2.77 24.74 30.65
N CYS A 95 -4.02 24.49 31.06
CA CYS A 95 -5.05 23.91 30.20
C CYS A 95 -5.48 24.88 29.08
N PHE A 96 -5.56 26.18 29.38
CA PHE A 96 -5.84 27.23 28.39
C PHE A 96 -4.69 27.39 27.39
N TYR A 97 -3.44 27.46 27.84
CA TYR A 97 -2.24 27.49 26.98
C TYR A 97 -2.18 26.25 26.07
N GLN A 98 -2.44 25.07 26.64
CA GLN A 98 -2.48 23.83 25.87
C GLN A 98 -3.64 23.81 24.86
N ALA A 99 -4.79 24.41 25.17
CA ALA A 99 -5.93 24.51 24.25
C ALA A 99 -5.73 25.55 23.13
N VAL A 100 -5.02 26.66 23.40
CA VAL A 100 -4.69 27.66 22.36
C VAL A 100 -3.49 27.22 21.49
N GLU A 101 -2.54 26.45 22.03
CA GLU A 101 -1.41 25.90 21.27
C GLU A 101 -1.72 24.55 20.58
N ASN A 102 -2.67 23.74 21.05
CA ASN A 102 -3.06 22.45 20.42
C ASN A 102 -3.96 22.58 19.17
N SER A 103 -4.17 23.78 18.63
CA SER A 103 -4.96 23.93 17.38
C SER A 103 -4.33 23.24 16.17
N SER A 104 -3.05 22.84 16.24
CA SER A 104 -2.45 21.95 15.27
C SER A 104 -2.24 20.55 15.87
N LEU A 105 -3.10 19.60 15.52
CA LEU A 105 -2.72 18.19 15.53
C LEU A 105 -1.34 18.07 14.85
N PRO A 106 -0.37 17.35 15.44
CA PRO A 106 0.97 17.27 14.88
C PRO A 106 0.87 16.69 13.49
N VAL A 107 1.18 17.54 12.51
CA VAL A 107 1.13 17.18 11.10
C VAL A 107 2.16 16.10 10.86
N SER A 108 1.71 14.94 10.40
CA SER A 108 2.54 13.75 10.20
C SER A 108 2.63 13.43 8.72
N LYS A 109 3.84 13.07 8.27
CA LYS A 109 4.08 12.57 6.92
C LYS A 109 4.40 11.09 6.98
N LEU A 110 3.66 10.27 6.24
CA LEU A 110 3.88 8.85 6.07
C LEU A 110 4.25 8.56 4.61
N CYS A 111 5.42 7.99 4.39
CA CYS A 111 5.86 7.48 3.09
C CYS A 111 5.94 5.96 3.17
N ILE A 112 5.21 5.25 2.31
CA ILE A 112 5.32 3.80 2.17
C ILE A 112 5.86 3.49 0.79
N LYS A 113 6.88 2.62 0.73
CA LYS A 113 7.44 2.07 -0.50
C LYS A 113 7.39 0.54 -0.42
N ILE A 114 6.94 -0.10 -1.48
CA ILE A 114 6.90 -1.55 -1.61
C ILE A 114 7.58 -1.91 -2.93
N SER A 115 8.42 -2.93 -2.95
CA SER A 115 9.05 -3.40 -4.19
C SER A 115 9.09 -4.93 -4.26
N SER A 116 9.04 -5.47 -5.48
CA SER A 116 9.18 -6.90 -5.75
C SER A 116 9.79 -7.11 -7.14
N PRO A 117 10.71 -8.08 -7.33
CA PRO A 117 11.22 -8.42 -8.66
C PRO A 117 10.14 -9.01 -9.57
N LEU A 118 9.16 -9.71 -8.99
CA LEU A 118 8.00 -10.24 -9.72
C LEU A 118 6.77 -10.22 -8.82
N LEU A 119 5.67 -9.64 -9.30
CA LEU A 119 4.38 -9.70 -8.64
C LEU A 119 3.35 -10.30 -9.59
N ILE A 120 2.81 -11.45 -9.21
CA ILE A 120 1.70 -12.09 -9.91
C ILE A 120 0.41 -11.76 -9.16
N MET A 121 -0.50 -11.01 -9.79
CA MET A 121 -1.82 -10.73 -9.24
C MET A 121 -2.86 -11.58 -9.96
N LYS A 122 -3.57 -12.44 -9.22
CA LYS A 122 -4.67 -13.25 -9.74
C LYS A 122 -6.00 -12.70 -9.28
N HIS A 123 -6.86 -12.30 -10.21
CA HIS A 123 -8.21 -11.84 -9.92
C HIS A 123 -9.22 -12.88 -10.40
N ARG A 124 -10.09 -13.34 -9.48
CA ARG A 124 -11.20 -14.22 -9.81
C ARG A 124 -12.52 -13.46 -9.76
N PHE A 125 -13.38 -13.72 -10.74
CA PHE A 125 -14.68 -13.05 -10.81
C PHE A 125 -15.66 -13.70 -9.82
N PRO A 126 -16.31 -12.94 -8.93
CA PRO A 126 -17.41 -13.48 -8.13
C PRO A 126 -18.57 -13.87 -9.05
N THR A 127 -19.24 -14.98 -8.78
CA THR A 127 -20.48 -15.34 -9.46
C THR A 127 -21.57 -14.38 -8.97
N PRO A 128 -22.20 -13.59 -9.87
CA PRO A 128 -23.27 -12.68 -9.47
C PRO A 128 -24.48 -13.49 -8.99
N ASP A 129 -24.89 -13.26 -7.74
CA ASP A 129 -26.13 -13.83 -7.23
C ASP A 129 -27.29 -12.89 -7.58
N LEU A 130 -28.03 -13.29 -8.62
CA LEU A 130 -29.16 -12.55 -9.18
C LEU A 130 -30.47 -12.71 -8.38
N ARG A 131 -30.46 -13.49 -7.28
CA ARG A 131 -31.64 -13.59 -6.43
C ARG A 131 -31.99 -12.24 -5.78
N PRO A 132 -33.29 -11.96 -5.56
CA PRO A 132 -33.73 -10.76 -4.85
C PRO A 132 -33.03 -10.59 -3.51
N ILE A 133 -32.83 -9.34 -3.06
CA ILE A 133 -32.20 -9.04 -1.76
C ILE A 133 -32.98 -9.65 -0.59
N HIS A 134 -34.30 -9.79 -0.74
CA HIS A 134 -35.20 -10.34 0.27
C HIS A 134 -35.32 -11.87 0.23
N ASP A 135 -34.61 -12.54 -0.68
CA ASP A 135 -34.60 -13.99 -0.77
C ASP A 135 -33.83 -14.59 0.43
N MET A 136 -34.53 -15.35 1.27
CA MET A 136 -33.95 -15.96 2.48
C MET A 136 -32.90 -17.03 2.16
N ASP A 137 -32.89 -17.59 0.95
CA ASP A 137 -31.90 -18.56 0.51
C ASP A 137 -30.64 -17.89 -0.06
N ARG A 138 -30.62 -16.55 -0.14
CA ARG A 138 -29.45 -15.80 -0.62
C ARG A 138 -28.31 -15.89 0.41
N PRO A 139 -27.17 -16.51 0.08
CA PRO A 139 -26.03 -16.57 0.95
C PRO A 139 -25.52 -15.15 1.21
N PRO A 140 -24.97 -14.90 2.41
CA PRO A 140 -24.30 -13.66 2.71
C PRO A 140 -23.25 -13.32 1.64
N TRP A 141 -23.03 -12.03 1.38
CA TRP A 141 -22.14 -11.57 0.30
C TRP A 141 -20.72 -12.15 0.37
N TRP A 142 -20.25 -12.53 1.56
CA TRP A 142 -18.94 -13.15 1.81
C TRP A 142 -18.87 -14.66 1.48
N LYS A 143 -20.00 -15.33 1.21
CA LYS A 143 -20.08 -16.76 0.82
C LYS A 143 -20.33 -16.96 -0.67
N ARG A 144 -20.18 -15.92 -1.50
CA ARG A 144 -20.45 -16.01 -2.93
C ARG A 144 -19.46 -16.96 -3.62
N SER A 145 -20.01 -17.87 -4.42
CA SER A 145 -19.23 -18.72 -5.32
C SER A 145 -18.37 -17.85 -6.23
N VAL A 146 -17.14 -18.28 -6.45
CA VAL A 146 -16.21 -17.61 -7.36
C VAL A 146 -16.18 -18.43 -8.65
N ARG A 147 -16.20 -17.76 -9.79
CA ARG A 147 -16.04 -18.43 -11.09
C ARG A 147 -14.66 -19.08 -11.18
N ARG A 148 -14.53 -20.09 -12.03
CA ARG A 148 -13.27 -20.81 -12.24
C ARG A 148 -12.27 -20.02 -13.09
N ASP A 149 -12.76 -19.05 -13.85
CA ASP A 149 -11.92 -18.20 -14.68
C ASP A 149 -11.23 -17.13 -13.84
N PHE A 150 -10.02 -16.78 -14.27
CA PHE A 150 -9.24 -15.76 -13.60
C PHE A 150 -8.34 -14.98 -14.54
N LEU A 151 -8.20 -13.72 -14.19
CA LEU A 151 -7.29 -12.78 -14.81
C LEU A 151 -5.98 -12.81 -14.03
N THR A 152 -4.86 -12.98 -14.73
CA THR A 152 -3.52 -12.92 -14.14
C THR A 152 -2.77 -11.73 -14.70
N PHE A 153 -2.21 -10.90 -13.82
CA PHE A 153 -1.24 -9.88 -14.18
C PHE A 153 0.12 -10.25 -13.62
N GLU A 154 1.14 -10.30 -14.47
CA GLU A 154 2.53 -10.49 -14.08
C GLU A 154 3.27 -9.17 -14.28
N LEU A 155 3.77 -8.61 -13.19
CA LEU A 155 4.51 -7.34 -13.18
C LEU A 155 5.97 -7.62 -12.81
N SER A 156 6.90 -7.25 -13.69
CA SER A 156 8.35 -7.35 -13.42
C SER A 156 8.88 -6.04 -12.83
N ASP A 157 9.85 -6.17 -11.92
CA ASP A 157 10.54 -5.04 -11.26
C ASP A 157 9.55 -3.99 -10.72
N VAL A 158 8.52 -4.44 -10.00
CA VAL A 158 7.44 -3.57 -9.53
C VAL A 158 7.86 -2.74 -8.31
N SER A 159 7.47 -1.48 -8.31
CA SER A 159 7.55 -0.57 -7.18
C SER A 159 6.22 0.14 -6.97
N PHE A 160 5.72 0.09 -5.75
CA PHE A 160 4.59 0.87 -5.29
C PHE A 160 5.05 1.91 -4.27
N GLN A 161 4.59 3.15 -4.43
CA GLN A 161 4.86 4.24 -3.50
C GLN A 161 3.58 4.97 -3.16
N THR A 162 3.42 5.31 -1.88
CA THR A 162 2.39 6.24 -1.43
C THR A 162 2.94 7.23 -0.43
N LEU A 163 2.45 8.46 -0.51
CA LEU A 163 2.74 9.53 0.42
C LEU A 163 1.42 10.06 0.98
N VAL A 164 1.31 10.02 2.31
CA VAL A 164 0.18 10.55 3.06
C VAL A 164 0.71 11.69 3.93
N ASP A 165 0.30 12.90 3.62
CA ASP A 165 0.55 14.09 4.43
C ASP A 165 -0.75 14.49 5.12
N SER A 166 -0.75 14.62 6.44
CA SER A 166 -1.97 14.99 7.16
C SER A 166 -2.41 16.44 6.91
N ARG A 167 -1.63 17.27 6.20
CA ARG A 167 -2.05 18.59 5.70
C ARG A 167 -2.78 18.53 4.37
N GLU A 168 -2.55 17.49 3.59
CA GLU A 168 -3.12 17.34 2.26
C GLU A 168 -4.38 16.48 2.35
N SER A 169 -5.49 16.97 1.78
CA SER A 169 -6.68 16.14 1.58
C SER A 169 -6.48 15.11 0.46
N SER A 170 -5.46 15.30 -0.36
CA SER A 170 -5.11 14.39 -1.45
C SER A 170 -4.14 13.31 -1.01
N ARG A 171 -4.37 12.07 -1.44
CA ARG A 171 -3.41 10.97 -1.35
C ARG A 171 -2.92 10.60 -2.73
N ARG A 172 -1.60 10.39 -2.83
CA ARG A 172 -0.95 9.94 -4.07
C ARG A 172 -0.55 8.48 -3.93
N TYR A 173 -0.98 7.67 -4.88
CA TYR A 173 -0.58 6.28 -5.05
C TYR A 173 0.10 6.14 -6.39
N GLU A 174 1.24 5.50 -6.41
CA GLU A 174 2.05 5.35 -7.60
C GLU A 174 2.53 3.92 -7.74
N VAL A 175 2.30 3.33 -8.91
CA VAL A 175 2.80 2.00 -9.28
C VAL A 175 3.69 2.18 -10.50
N GLN A 176 4.89 1.64 -10.43
CA GLN A 176 5.84 1.52 -11.53
C GLN A 176 6.25 0.06 -11.68
N CYS A 177 6.51 -0.37 -12.90
CA CYS A 177 7.01 -1.71 -13.20
C CYS A 177 7.66 -1.69 -14.59
N ARG A 178 8.61 -2.59 -14.84
CA ARG A 178 9.29 -2.67 -16.14
C ARG A 178 8.38 -3.28 -17.20
N ASP A 179 7.78 -4.42 -16.91
CA ASP A 179 6.90 -5.15 -17.82
C ASP A 179 5.58 -5.51 -17.14
N ILE A 180 4.52 -5.56 -17.94
CA ILE A 180 3.19 -6.05 -17.56
C ILE A 180 2.74 -7.07 -18.58
N TYR A 181 2.38 -8.26 -18.11
CA TYR A 181 1.71 -9.29 -18.90
C TYR A 181 0.33 -9.54 -18.31
N GLY A 182 -0.72 -9.43 -19.13
CA GLY A 182 -2.09 -9.79 -18.78
C GLY A 182 -2.47 -11.09 -19.48
N LEU A 183 -2.85 -12.10 -18.69
CA LEU A 183 -3.25 -13.43 -19.13
C LEU A 183 -4.67 -13.74 -18.61
N PHE A 184 -5.50 -14.31 -19.47
CA PHE A 184 -6.82 -14.83 -19.09
C PHE A 184 -6.80 -16.36 -19.14
N GLN A 185 -7.46 -17.01 -18.17
CA GLN A 185 -7.61 -18.47 -18.13
C GLN A 185 -9.05 -18.81 -17.72
N GLU A 186 -9.70 -19.73 -18.45
CA GLU A 186 -11.12 -20.06 -18.25
C GLU A 186 -11.34 -21.07 -17.10
N ALA A 187 -10.43 -22.01 -16.92
CA ALA A 187 -10.32 -22.88 -15.74
C ALA A 187 -8.85 -23.19 -15.43
N ASP A 188 -8.55 -23.69 -14.21
CA ASP A 188 -7.18 -23.89 -13.71
C ASP A 188 -6.26 -24.76 -14.64
N ASN A 189 -6.84 -25.57 -15.54
CA ASN A 189 -6.12 -26.44 -16.47
C ASN A 189 -6.08 -25.94 -17.92
N ASP A 190 -6.72 -24.82 -18.24
CA ASP A 190 -6.79 -24.32 -19.61
C ASP A 190 -5.54 -23.54 -20.00
N SER A 191 -5.32 -23.34 -21.31
CA SER A 191 -4.22 -22.51 -21.79
C SER A 191 -4.44 -21.03 -21.48
N PHE A 192 -3.37 -20.31 -21.12
CA PHE A 192 -3.42 -18.87 -20.95
C PHE A 192 -3.64 -18.14 -22.29
N ILE A 193 -4.61 -17.23 -22.30
CA ILE A 193 -4.88 -16.33 -23.43
C ILE A 193 -4.30 -14.95 -23.07
N PRO A 194 -3.19 -14.52 -23.71
CA PRO A 194 -2.63 -13.20 -23.45
C PRO A 194 -3.54 -12.11 -24.03
N PHE A 195 -3.83 -11.09 -23.22
CA PHE A 195 -4.67 -9.95 -23.63
C PHE A 195 -4.00 -8.59 -23.43
N ILE A 196 -2.94 -8.51 -22.61
CA ILE A 196 -2.12 -7.30 -22.42
C ILE A 196 -0.65 -7.69 -22.45
N ARG A 197 0.16 -6.87 -23.13
CA ARG A 197 1.61 -6.86 -22.98
C ARG A 197 2.11 -5.42 -23.09
N THR A 198 2.81 -4.98 -22.06
CA THR A 198 3.47 -3.67 -22.03
C THR A 198 4.89 -3.87 -21.53
N SER A 199 5.86 -3.33 -22.24
CA SER A 199 7.26 -3.30 -21.84
C SER A 199 7.86 -1.96 -22.19
N VAL A 200 8.94 -1.58 -21.53
CA VAL A 200 9.74 -0.41 -21.91
C VAL A 200 10.35 -0.66 -23.29
N ASP A 201 10.15 0.27 -24.22
CA ASP A 201 10.84 0.24 -25.51
C ASP A 201 12.19 0.96 -25.36
N ASP A 202 13.27 0.19 -25.27
CA ASP A 202 14.64 0.73 -25.19
C ASP A 202 15.05 1.50 -26.48
N LYS A 203 14.27 1.43 -27.56
CA LYS A 203 14.62 2.04 -28.86
C LYS A 203 14.13 3.46 -29.07
N ASN A 204 13.16 3.95 -28.30
CA ASN A 204 12.64 5.31 -28.46
C ASN A 204 13.00 6.17 -27.23
N GLY A 205 14.20 6.75 -27.27
CA GLY A 205 14.74 7.71 -26.29
C GLY A 205 13.98 9.05 -26.20
N ASN A 206 12.68 9.07 -26.48
CA ASN A 206 11.80 10.23 -26.25
C ASN A 206 11.07 10.05 -24.92
N SER A 207 11.84 10.11 -23.83
CA SER A 207 11.29 10.39 -22.51
C SER A 207 10.55 11.74 -22.56
N LEU A 208 9.29 11.76 -22.14
CA LEU A 208 8.62 13.01 -21.78
C LEU A 208 9.50 13.76 -20.76
N PRO A 209 9.89 15.02 -21.03
CA PRO A 209 10.70 15.78 -20.11
C PRO A 209 9.77 16.52 -19.15
N ASP A 210 9.26 15.84 -18.13
CA ASP A 210 8.94 16.56 -16.90
C ASP A 210 8.94 15.65 -15.65
N GLY A 211 9.91 15.88 -14.78
CA GLY A 211 9.71 15.77 -13.34
C GLY A 211 9.67 14.37 -12.69
N GLY A 212 10.69 13.54 -12.90
CA GLY A 212 10.97 12.42 -11.99
C GLY A 212 12.21 11.64 -12.38
N GLN A 213 13.26 11.69 -11.55
CA GLN A 213 14.44 10.82 -11.70
C GLN A 213 14.01 9.35 -11.64
N GLY A 214 13.93 8.70 -12.79
CA GLY A 214 13.62 7.28 -12.91
C GLY A 214 13.37 6.93 -14.37
N PHE A 215 14.02 5.87 -14.84
CA PHE A 215 13.95 5.31 -16.18
C PHE A 215 12.51 5.18 -16.70
N GLY A 216 12.32 5.21 -18.03
CA GLY A 216 11.02 5.24 -18.75
C GLY A 216 10.10 4.03 -18.57
N TRP A 217 9.91 3.56 -17.35
CA TRP A 217 9.06 2.45 -16.96
C TRP A 217 7.58 2.85 -17.02
N PRO A 218 6.67 1.94 -17.40
CA PRO A 218 5.24 2.11 -17.20
C PRO A 218 4.94 2.61 -15.78
N ARG A 219 4.26 3.78 -15.71
CA ARG A 219 3.92 4.47 -14.47
C ARG A 219 2.43 4.77 -14.44
N TYR A 220 1.77 4.32 -13.37
CA TYR A 220 0.37 4.62 -13.09
C TYR A 220 0.30 5.41 -11.78
N SER A 221 -0.30 6.60 -11.83
CA SER A 221 -0.50 7.45 -10.64
C SER A 221 -1.99 7.67 -10.41
N LEU A 222 -2.47 7.30 -9.23
CA LEU A 222 -3.81 7.61 -8.76
C LEU A 222 -3.75 8.74 -7.73
N HIS A 223 -4.55 9.77 -7.99
CA HIS A 223 -4.77 10.89 -7.08
C HIS A 223 -6.16 10.75 -6.49
N TYR A 224 -6.24 10.53 -5.19
CA TYR A 224 -7.52 10.42 -4.48
C TYR A 224 -7.73 11.67 -3.62
N LEU A 225 -8.86 12.35 -3.81
CA LEU A 225 -9.28 13.51 -3.02
C LEU A 225 -10.30 13.06 -1.97
N ASN A 226 -10.04 13.35 -0.70
CA ASN A 226 -11.03 13.20 0.38
C ASN A 226 -12.09 14.29 0.34
#